data_AF-A0A1J3I133-F1
#
_entry.id   AF-A0A1J3I133-F1
#
_cell.length_a   1.000
_cell.length_b   1.000
_cell.length_c   1.000
_cell.angle_alpha   90.00
_cell.angle_beta   90.00
_cell.angle_gamma   90.00
#
_symmetry.space_group_name_H-M   'P 1'
#
loop_
_entity.id
_entity.type
_entity.pdbx_description
1 polymer ?
#
loop_
_entity_poly.entity_id
_entity_poly.type
_entity_poly.pdbx_seq_one_letter_code
_entity_poly.pdbx_strand_id
1 'polypeptide(L)'
;MKHIVKILSLLVAISAFWIGLLQAAIVPRSHTWLLPIYFLVSLGCYGLLMVGIGLMQFPTCPQEAVLLQKDIAEAKDFFKHKGVDVGSD
;
A
#
# COMPACT_ATOMS: atom_id res chain seq x y z
N MET A 1 11.11 -0.97 -28.50
CA MET A 1 10.30 -2.18 -28.80
C MET A 1 10.02 -3.06 -27.58
N LYS A 2 10.99 -3.38 -26.71
CA LYS A 2 10.78 -4.26 -25.53
C LYS A 2 9.68 -3.81 -24.56
N HIS A 3 9.50 -2.51 -24.34
CA HIS A 3 8.45 -1.99 -23.46
C HIS A 3 7.04 -2.15 -24.04
N ILE A 4 6.88 -1.98 -25.34
CA ILE A 4 5.59 -2.12 -26.03
C ILE A 4 5.13 -3.58 -25.93
N VAL A 5 6.03 -4.55 -26.14
CA VAL A 5 5.71 -5.98 -26.02
C VAL A 5 5.32 -6.35 -24.59
N LYS A 6 5.97 -5.77 -23.57
CA LYS A 6 5.60 -5.94 -22.15
C LYS A 6 4.21 -5.39 -21.84
N ILE A 7 3.87 -4.22 -22.36
CA ILE A 7 2.56 -3.60 -22.18
C ILE A 7 1.49 -4.44 -22.89
N LEU A 8 1.77 -4.90 -24.11
CA LEU A 8 0.87 -5.74 -24.87
C LEU A 8 0.64 -7.11 -24.20
N SER A 9 1.70 -7.73 -23.66
CA SER A 9 1.57 -9.00 -22.92
C SER A 9 0.78 -8.83 -21.62
N LEU A 10 0.95 -7.71 -20.92
CA LEU A 10 0.14 -7.38 -19.74
C LEU A 10 -1.32 -7.18 -20.13
N LEU A 11 -1.60 -6.45 -21.21
CA LEU A 11 -2.96 -6.24 -21.71
C LEU A 11 -3.64 -7.56 -22.06
N VAL A 12 -2.91 -8.46 -22.74
CA VAL A 12 -3.38 -9.80 -23.11
C VAL A 12 -3.60 -10.69 -21.89
N ALA A 13 -2.71 -10.63 -20.89
CA ALA A 13 -2.87 -11.38 -19.65
C ALA A 13 -4.10 -10.90 -18.86
N ILE A 14 -4.31 -9.59 -18.78
CA ILE A 14 -5.46 -8.99 -18.10
C ILE A 14 -6.77 -9.35 -18.82
N SER A 15 -6.79 -9.29 -20.16
CA SER A 15 -7.97 -9.66 -20.93
C SER A 15 -8.28 -11.15 -20.86
N ALA A 16 -7.26 -12.01 -20.94
CA ALA A 16 -7.41 -13.45 -20.78
C ALA A 16 -7.88 -13.82 -19.36
N PHE A 17 -7.38 -13.13 -18.34
CA PHE A 17 -7.84 -13.30 -16.96
C PHE A 17 -9.31 -12.89 -16.82
N TRP A 18 -9.72 -11.77 -17.41
CA TRP A 18 -11.12 -11.33 -17.47
C TRP A 18 -12.03 -12.33 -18.18
N ILE A 19 -11.59 -12.86 -19.34
CA ILE A 19 -12.35 -13.84 -20.13
C ILE A 19 -12.43 -15.18 -19.39
N GLY A 20 -11.35 -15.60 -18.73
CA GLY A 20 -11.32 -16.81 -17.89
C GLY A 20 -12.22 -16.68 -16.66
N LEU A 21 -12.27 -15.52 -16.02
CA LEU A 21 -13.19 -15.23 -14.93
C LEU A 21 -14.65 -15.26 -15.42
N LEU A 22 -14.90 -14.70 -16.62
CA LEU A 22 -16.22 -14.68 -17.25
C LEU A 22 -16.69 -16.09 -17.65
N GLN A 23 -15.78 -16.96 -18.10
CA GLN A 23 -16.05 -18.38 -18.37
C GLN A 23 -16.20 -19.21 -17.09
N ALA A 24 -15.42 -18.94 -16.04
CA ALA A 24 -15.56 -19.64 -14.77
C ALA A 24 -16.89 -19.29 -14.07
N ALA A 25 -17.36 -18.06 -14.27
CA ALA A 25 -18.65 -17.58 -13.81
C ALA A 25 -19.75 -17.87 -14.83
N ILE A 26 -20.04 -19.14 -15.15
CA ILE A 26 -21.27 -19.60 -15.87
C ILE A 26 -22.52 -19.34 -14.99
N VAL A 27 -22.66 -18.08 -14.61
CA VAL A 27 -23.71 -17.45 -13.82
C VAL A 27 -24.87 -17.20 -14.78
N PRO A 28 -26.12 -17.47 -14.38
CA PRO A 28 -27.29 -17.24 -15.21
C PRO A 28 -27.30 -15.79 -15.73
N ARG A 29 -27.66 -15.61 -17.01
CA ARG A 29 -27.61 -14.35 -17.78
C ARG A 29 -28.29 -13.13 -17.13
N SER A 30 -29.02 -13.32 -16.03
CA SER A 30 -29.66 -12.26 -15.25
C SER A 30 -28.71 -11.52 -14.29
N HIS A 31 -27.60 -12.13 -13.86
CA HIS A 31 -26.72 -11.55 -12.82
C HIS A 31 -25.34 -11.15 -13.33
N THR A 32 -25.06 -11.29 -14.63
CA THR A 32 -23.81 -10.86 -15.26
C THR A 32 -23.52 -9.36 -15.08
N TRP A 33 -24.54 -8.53 -14.87
CA TRP A 33 -24.37 -7.09 -14.59
C TRP A 33 -23.77 -6.81 -13.20
N LEU A 34 -24.00 -7.68 -12.20
CA LEU A 34 -23.47 -7.47 -10.84
C LEU A 34 -22.04 -7.96 -10.66
N LEU A 35 -21.54 -8.82 -11.54
CA LEU A 35 -20.19 -9.39 -11.49
C LEU A 35 -19.07 -8.33 -11.41
N PRO A 36 -19.06 -7.25 -12.24
CA PRO A 36 -18.07 -6.18 -12.10
C PRO A 36 -18.15 -5.44 -10.76
N ILE A 37 -19.34 -5.31 -10.18
CA ILE A 37 -19.54 -4.66 -8.87
C ILE A 37 -18.97 -5.53 -7.76
N TYR A 38 -19.24 -6.84 -7.76
CA TYR A 38 -18.65 -7.77 -6.80
C TYR A 38 -17.13 -7.81 -6.89
N PHE A 39 -16.56 -7.72 -8.10
CA PHE A 39 -15.12 -7.65 -8.29
C PHE A 39 -14.52 -6.36 -7.72
N LEU A 40 -15.19 -5.21 -7.94
CA LEU A 40 -14.77 -3.92 -7.37
C LEU A 40 -14.82 -3.94 -5.84
N VAL A 41 -15.88 -4.51 -5.25
CA VAL A 41 -16.03 -4.63 -3.80
C VAL A 41 -14.99 -5.58 -3.20
N SER A 42 -14.73 -6.72 -3.85
CA SER A 42 -13.70 -7.66 -3.40
C SER A 42 -12.30 -7.07 -3.50
N LEU A 43 -11.99 -6.34 -4.59
CA LEU A 43 -10.71 -5.63 -4.73
C LEU A 43 -10.55 -4.51 -3.71
N GLY A 44 -11.63 -3.76 -3.45
CA GLY A 44 -11.64 -2.73 -2.41
C GLY A 44 -11.37 -3.31 -1.02
N CYS A 45 -12.02 -4.42 -0.68
CA CYS A 45 -11.79 -5.14 0.58
C CYS A 45 -10.35 -5.65 0.71
N TYR A 46 -9.80 -6.23 -0.37
CA TYR A 46 -8.40 -6.67 -0.42
C TYR A 46 -7.42 -5.50 -0.24
N GLY A 47 -7.68 -4.35 -0.89
CA GLY A 47 -6.86 -3.16 -0.76
C GLY A 47 -6.87 -2.61 0.67
N LEU A 48 -8.04 -2.53 1.30
CA LEU A 48 -8.16 -2.10 2.71
C LEU A 48 -7.43 -3.05 3.66
N LEU A 49 -7.50 -4.36 3.43
CA LEU A 49 -6.76 -5.36 4.20
C LEU A 49 -5.25 -5.19 4.04
N MET A 50 -4.75 -5.01 2.81
CA MET A 50 -3.32 -4.78 2.55
C MET A 50 -2.81 -3.50 3.21
N VAL A 51 -3.57 -2.41 3.14
CA VAL A 51 -3.23 -1.16 3.84
C VAL A 51 -3.29 -1.36 5.35
N GLY A 52 -4.31 -2.05 5.87
CA GLY A 52 -4.44 -2.35 7.30
C GLY A 52 -3.28 -3.19 7.83
N ILE A 53 -2.86 -4.22 7.11
CA ILE A 53 -1.68 -5.02 7.43
C ILE A 53 -0.43 -4.15 7.35
N GLY A 54 -0.28 -3.31 6.33
CA GLY A 54 0.85 -2.36 6.23
C GLY A 54 0.93 -1.38 7.39
N LEU A 55 -0.21 -0.94 7.93
CA LEU A 55 -0.29 -0.09 9.12
C LEU A 55 0.03 -0.87 10.41
N MET A 56 -0.47 -2.09 10.56
CA MET A 56 -0.16 -2.94 11.72
C MET A 56 1.30 -3.39 11.73
N GLN A 57 1.85 -3.61 10.54
CA GLN A 57 3.20 -4.10 10.30
C GLN A 57 4.16 -2.96 9.95
N PHE A 58 3.77 -1.71 10.23
CA PHE A 58 4.70 -0.60 10.18
C PHE A 58 5.92 -1.02 11.02
N PRO A 59 7.13 -1.07 10.43
CA PRO A 59 8.32 -1.41 11.18
C PRO A 59 8.58 -0.23 12.12
N THR A 60 7.91 -0.22 13.26
CA THR A 60 8.31 0.59 14.40
C THR A 60 9.60 -0.05 14.86
N CYS A 61 10.72 0.31 14.24
CA CYS A 61 12.04 -0.08 14.71
C CYS A 61 12.21 0.60 16.08
N PRO A 62 12.00 -0.11 17.20
CA PRO A 62 12.03 0.55 18.51
C PRO A 62 13.45 1.08 18.79
N GLN A 63 14.45 0.44 18.20
CA GLN A 63 15.84 0.84 18.28
C GLN A 63 16.13 2.17 17.57
N GLU A 64 15.53 2.41 16.41
CA GLU A 64 15.74 3.65 15.64
C GLU A 64 15.03 4.84 16.30
N ALA A 65 13.85 4.61 16.90
CA ALA A 65 13.17 5.64 17.70
C ALA A 65 14.02 6.06 18.92
N VAL A 66 14.66 5.11 19.60
CA VAL A 66 15.54 5.40 20.74
C VAL A 66 16.82 6.15 20.31
N LEU A 67 17.42 5.78 19.18
CA LEU A 67 18.58 6.51 18.64
C LEU A 67 18.19 7.93 18.22
N LEU A 68 17.06 8.11 17.55
CA LEU A 68 16.56 9.44 17.17
C LEU A 68 16.31 10.32 18.39
N GLN A 69 15.73 9.79 19.47
CA GLN A 69 15.51 10.53 20.72
C GLN A 69 16.84 10.96 21.36
N LYS A 70 17.88 10.11 21.29
CA LYS A 70 19.21 10.45 21.77
C LYS A 70 19.83 11.58 20.96
N ASP A 71 19.73 11.54 19.64
CA ASP A 71 20.24 12.59 18.74
C ASP A 71 19.51 13.93 18.98
N ILE A 72 18.20 13.89 19.23
CA ILE A 72 17.41 15.08 19.61
C ILE A 72 17.90 15.68 20.93
N ALA A 73 18.14 14.84 21.95
CA ALA A 73 18.65 15.30 23.24
C ALA A 73 20.05 15.93 23.12
N GLU A 74 20.96 15.30 22.36
CA GLU A 74 22.30 15.83 22.12
C GLU A 74 22.27 17.16 21.36
N ALA A 75 21.42 17.27 20.33
CA ALA A 75 21.22 18.52 19.61
C ALA A 75 20.68 19.62 20.53
N LYS A 76 19.71 19.30 21.40
CA LYS A 76 19.14 20.26 22.35
C LYS A 76 20.19 20.77 23.35
N ASP A 77 21.04 19.89 23.88
CA ASP A 77 22.14 20.28 24.77
C ASP A 77 23.18 21.17 24.06
N PHE A 78 23.50 20.85 22.80
CA PHE A 78 24.40 21.68 21.98
C PHE A 78 23.85 23.09 21.75
N PHE A 79 22.56 23.22 21.44
CA PHE A 79 21.92 24.53 21.26
C PHE A 79 21.80 25.31 22.58
N LYS A 80 21.53 24.62 23.70
CA LYS A 80 21.53 25.23 25.03
C LYS A 80 22.91 25.79 25.41
N HIS A 81 23.98 25.07 25.10
CA HIS A 81 25.35 25.58 25.29
C HIS A 81 25.66 26.80 24.40
N LYS A 82 24.99 26.92 23.25
CA LYS A 82 25.06 28.11 22.38
C LYS A 82 24.08 29.23 22.77
N GLY A 83 23.31 29.08 23.85
CA GLY A 83 22.36 30.09 24.34
C GLY A 83 21.04 30.15 23.57
N VAL A 84 20.71 29.13 22.76
CA VAL A 84 19.44 29.03 22.04
C VAL A 84 18.57 27.98 22.72
N ASP A 85 17.47 28.43 23.34
CA ASP A 85 16.50 27.53 23.96
C ASP A 85 15.51 27.01 22.91
N VAL A 86 15.61 25.71 22.63
CA VAL A 86 14.67 25.00 21.74
C VAL A 86 13.70 24.28 22.68
N GLY A 87 12.45 24.73 22.69
CA GLY A 87 11.42 24.47 23.71
C GLY A 87 11.39 23.08 24.35
N SER A 88 10.91 23.04 25.58
CA SER A 88 10.80 21.82 26.38
C SER A 88 9.39 21.26 26.32
N ASP A 89 9.14 20.42 25.31
CA ASP A 89 8.09 19.40 25.30
C ASP A 89 8.47 18.29 24.29
#